data_AF-A0A317HJ09-F1
#
_entry.id   AF-A0A317HJ09-F1
#
_cell.length_a   1.000
_cell.length_b   1.000
_cell.length_c   1.000
_cell.angle_alpha   90.00
_cell.angle_beta   90.00
_cell.angle_gamma   90.00
#
_symmetry.space_group_name_H-M   'P 1'
#
loop_
_entity.id
_entity.type
_entity.pdbx_description
1 polymer ?
#
loop_
_entity_poly.entity_id
_entity_poly.type
_entity_poly.pdbx_seq_one_letter_code
_entity_poly.pdbx_strand_id
1 'polypeptide(L)'
;MLTRQQRTLSSRVAVVIALCCLSSTTWAQEPEQSPSQRSSFLWDATKHTLFDPTTYAPAALNYDATVRDWTTSQLLFRHGFLEHNPRFTISGLPNDAPVSYSEGNRRILSDAITNFGLSFASNFTSRIVERALMERYPQHRKLVKTLGWVERIGVGAYMSYLLSSEHYRQASINTEVARQMGYR
;
A
#
# COMPACT_ATOMS: atom_id res chain seq x y z
N MET A 1 20.33 1.96 -15.05
CA MET A 1 21.08 0.87 -14.39
C MET A 1 20.28 0.51 -13.12
N LEU A 2 19.38 -0.47 -13.19
CA LEU A 2 18.48 -0.81 -12.07
C LEU A 2 19.28 -1.54 -10.98
N THR A 3 19.27 -1.00 -9.77
CA THR A 3 20.00 -1.56 -8.62
C THR A 3 19.43 -2.94 -8.26
N ARG A 4 20.31 -3.86 -7.83
CA ARG A 4 20.00 -5.27 -7.51
C ARG A 4 18.79 -5.44 -6.58
N GLN A 5 18.48 -4.43 -5.75
CA GLN A 5 17.35 -4.39 -4.82
C GLN A 5 15.98 -4.28 -5.50
N GLN A 6 15.87 -3.56 -6.63
CA GLN A 6 14.61 -3.44 -7.38
C GLN A 6 14.24 -4.74 -8.11
N ARG A 7 15.23 -5.52 -8.54
CA ARG A 7 14.99 -6.83 -9.18
C ARG A 7 14.44 -7.87 -8.20
N THR A 8 14.85 -7.83 -6.93
CA THR A 8 14.35 -8.75 -5.89
C THR A 8 12.98 -8.36 -5.35
N LEU A 9 12.61 -7.07 -5.39
CA LEU A 9 11.27 -6.63 -5.02
C LEU A 9 10.24 -7.07 -6.07
N SER A 10 10.57 -6.93 -7.35
CA SER A 10 9.70 -7.30 -8.46
C SER A 10 9.42 -8.81 -8.51
N SER A 11 10.42 -9.65 -8.20
CA SER A 11 10.24 -11.10 -8.16
C SER A 11 9.39 -11.58 -6.97
N ARG A 12 9.47 -10.93 -5.82
CA ARG A 12 8.67 -11.29 -4.63
C ARG A 12 7.20 -10.88 -4.77
N VAL A 13 6.94 -9.70 -5.35
CA VAL A 13 5.59 -9.26 -5.71
C VAL A 13 5.00 -10.15 -6.81
N ALA A 14 5.81 -10.53 -7.81
CA ALA A 14 5.38 -11.47 -8.86
C ALA A 14 5.04 -12.86 -8.32
N VAL A 15 5.72 -13.35 -7.27
CA VAL A 15 5.39 -14.65 -6.64
C VAL A 15 4.06 -14.58 -5.88
N VAL A 16 3.79 -13.48 -5.15
CA VAL A 16 2.49 -13.30 -4.48
C VAL A 16 1.37 -13.17 -5.51
N ILE A 17 1.57 -12.40 -6.58
CA ILE A 17 0.61 -12.29 -7.69
C ILE A 17 0.42 -13.65 -8.38
N ALA A 18 1.49 -14.40 -8.63
CA ALA A 18 1.41 -15.73 -9.25
C ALA A 18 0.68 -16.75 -8.36
N LEU A 19 0.87 -16.71 -7.04
CA LEU A 19 0.12 -17.53 -6.08
C LEU A 19 -1.37 -17.15 -6.05
N CYS A 20 -1.71 -15.87 -6.19
CA CYS A 20 -3.10 -15.42 -6.36
C CYS A 20 -3.70 -15.86 -7.72
N CYS A 21 -2.91 -15.85 -8.80
CA CYS A 21 -3.36 -16.24 -10.14
C CYS A 21 -3.54 -17.75 -10.34
N LEU A 22 -2.82 -18.59 -9.58
CA LEU A 22 -2.98 -20.06 -9.63
C LEU A 22 -4.34 -20.53 -9.09
N SER A 23 -5.07 -19.68 -8.35
CA SER A 23 -6.44 -19.94 -7.88
C SER A 23 -7.51 -19.65 -8.94
N SER A 24 -7.15 -18.97 -10.03
CA SER A 24 -8.09 -18.47 -11.05
C SER A 24 -8.53 -19.53 -12.06
N THR A 25 -7.77 -20.61 -12.25
CA THR A 25 -8.11 -21.67 -13.21
C THR A 25 -9.24 -22.58 -12.74
N THR A 26 -9.60 -22.55 -11.46
CA THR A 26 -10.74 -23.29 -10.90
C THR A 26 -12.11 -22.68 -11.18
N TRP A 27 -12.20 -21.46 -11.74
CA TRP A 27 -13.46 -20.71 -11.92
C TRP A 27 -14.08 -20.80 -13.32
N ALA A 28 -13.45 -21.48 -14.28
CA ALA A 28 -13.99 -21.60 -15.63
C ALA A 28 -15.18 -22.59 -15.73
N GLN A 29 -15.59 -23.24 -14.62
CA GLN A 29 -16.61 -24.28 -14.61
C GLN A 29 -17.48 -24.23 -13.34
N GLU A 30 -18.41 -23.27 -13.19
CA GLU A 30 -19.56 -23.41 -12.26
C GLU A 30 -20.74 -22.51 -12.72
N PRO A 31 -22.00 -22.85 -12.38
CA PRO A 31 -23.20 -22.60 -13.21
C PRO A 31 -23.76 -21.19 -13.12
N GLU A 32 -24.70 -20.87 -14.02
CA GLU A 32 -25.49 -19.63 -14.06
C GLU A 32 -26.20 -19.34 -12.73
N GLN A 33 -25.58 -18.50 -11.89
CA GLN A 33 -26.26 -17.83 -10.78
C GLN A 33 -26.97 -16.57 -11.30
N SER A 34 -28.22 -16.39 -10.88
CA SER A 34 -29.09 -15.26 -11.25
C SER A 34 -28.40 -13.89 -11.03
N PRO A 35 -28.59 -12.90 -11.92
CA PRO A 35 -27.93 -11.59 -11.83
C PRO A 35 -28.10 -10.87 -10.48
N SER A 36 -29.25 -11.05 -9.82
CA SER A 36 -29.57 -10.48 -8.51
C SER A 36 -28.78 -11.09 -7.34
N GLN A 37 -28.32 -12.33 -7.45
CA GLN A 37 -27.48 -12.98 -6.44
C GLN A 37 -26.01 -12.59 -6.58
N ARG A 38 -25.53 -12.38 -7.82
CA ARG A 38 -24.18 -11.89 -8.07
C ARG A 38 -23.98 -10.43 -7.62
N SER A 39 -24.99 -9.56 -7.82
CA SER A 39 -24.89 -8.16 -7.39
C SER A 39 -24.84 -8.01 -5.87
N SER A 40 -25.61 -8.79 -5.12
CA SER A 40 -25.56 -8.79 -3.66
C SER A 40 -24.21 -9.31 -3.13
N PHE A 41 -23.66 -10.34 -3.76
CA PHE A 41 -22.32 -10.85 -3.42
C PHE A 41 -21.21 -9.83 -3.63
N LEU A 42 -21.14 -9.21 -4.82
CA LEU A 42 -20.08 -8.24 -5.13
C LEU A 42 -20.19 -7.01 -4.22
N TRP A 43 -21.43 -6.61 -3.89
CA TRP A 43 -21.67 -5.53 -2.95
C TRP A 43 -21.21 -5.87 -1.53
N ASP A 44 -21.52 -7.07 -1.04
CA ASP A 44 -21.06 -7.52 0.28
C ASP A 44 -19.53 -7.58 0.35
N ALA A 45 -18.88 -8.13 -0.68
CA ALA A 45 -17.43 -8.18 -0.79
C ALA A 45 -16.82 -6.76 -0.81
N THR A 46 -17.41 -5.84 -1.56
CA THR A 46 -17.00 -4.43 -1.63
C THR A 46 -17.11 -3.77 -0.27
N LYS A 47 -18.26 -3.89 0.39
CA LYS A 47 -18.51 -3.30 1.71
C LYS A 47 -17.53 -3.84 2.76
N HIS A 48 -17.36 -5.16 2.81
CA HIS A 48 -16.43 -5.78 3.75
C HIS A 48 -14.98 -5.39 3.48
N THR A 49 -14.61 -5.17 2.22
CA THR A 49 -13.26 -4.70 1.87
C THR A 49 -13.06 -3.24 2.26
N LEU A 50 -14.05 -2.38 1.98
CA LEU A 50 -13.97 -0.95 2.26
C LEU A 50 -13.84 -0.66 3.76
N PHE A 51 -14.56 -1.42 4.59
CA PHE A 51 -14.51 -1.29 6.05
C PHE A 51 -13.43 -2.17 6.71
N ASP A 52 -12.60 -2.88 5.93
CA ASP A 52 -11.48 -3.63 6.49
C ASP A 52 -10.32 -2.68 6.82
N PRO A 53 -9.84 -2.62 8.07
CA PRO A 53 -8.71 -1.78 8.44
C PRO A 53 -7.45 -2.09 7.63
N THR A 54 -7.26 -3.34 7.21
CA THR A 54 -6.10 -3.73 6.39
C THR A 54 -6.15 -3.14 4.98
N THR A 55 -7.31 -2.63 4.54
CA THR A 55 -7.46 -1.96 3.24
C THR A 55 -6.94 -0.53 3.26
N TYR A 56 -7.20 0.23 4.33
CA TYR A 56 -6.83 1.64 4.40
C TYR A 56 -5.59 1.93 5.26
N ALA A 57 -5.23 1.05 6.20
CA ALA A 57 -4.08 1.27 7.08
C ALA A 57 -2.75 1.46 6.34
N PRO A 58 -2.40 0.68 5.30
CA PRO A 58 -1.16 0.92 4.54
C PRO A 58 -1.11 2.30 3.89
N ALA A 59 -2.21 2.72 3.27
CA ALA A 59 -2.33 4.03 2.64
C ALA A 59 -2.26 5.18 3.65
N ALA A 60 -2.96 5.05 4.78
CA ALA A 60 -2.99 6.06 5.84
C ALA A 60 -1.63 6.23 6.52
N LEU A 61 -0.95 5.12 6.85
CA LEU A 61 0.38 5.16 7.45
C LEU A 61 1.43 5.70 6.48
N ASN A 62 1.37 5.31 5.20
CA ASN A 62 2.23 5.90 4.19
C ASN A 62 2.01 7.41 4.07
N TYR A 63 0.74 7.85 3.99
CA TYR A 63 0.40 9.27 3.93
C TYR A 63 0.96 10.05 5.11
N ASP A 64 0.70 9.61 6.35
CA ASP A 64 1.23 10.27 7.56
C ASP A 64 2.76 10.31 7.56
N ALA A 65 3.42 9.19 7.23
CA ALA A 65 4.87 9.12 7.22
C ALA A 65 5.48 10.08 6.18
N THR A 66 4.98 10.06 4.94
CA THR A 66 5.51 10.94 3.88
C THR A 66 5.17 12.41 4.13
N VAL A 67 4.00 12.73 4.71
CA VAL A 67 3.69 14.11 5.12
C VAL A 67 4.71 14.59 6.16
N ARG A 68 5.01 13.79 7.19
CA ARG A 68 5.99 14.16 8.22
C ARG A 68 7.38 14.37 7.64
N ASP A 69 7.82 13.44 6.79
CA ASP A 69 9.08 13.58 6.05
C ASP A 69 9.11 14.90 5.28
N TRP A 70 8.11 15.12 4.42
CA TRP A 70 8.00 16.32 3.60
C TRP A 70 7.96 17.62 4.40
N THR A 71 7.19 17.66 5.49
CA THR A 71 7.07 18.83 6.37
C THR A 71 8.40 19.14 7.05
N THR A 72 9.09 18.13 7.59
CA THR A 72 10.39 18.33 8.27
C THR A 72 11.47 18.77 7.28
N SER A 73 11.45 18.29 6.04
CA SER A 73 12.37 18.71 4.99
C SER A 73 12.21 20.19 4.59
N GLN A 74 11.01 20.77 4.72
CA GLN A 74 10.77 22.17 4.33
C GLN A 74 11.66 23.16 5.08
N LEU A 75 11.94 22.90 6.36
CA LEU A 75 12.81 23.76 7.15
C LEU A 75 14.24 23.72 6.60
N LEU A 76 14.73 22.52 6.27
CA LEU A 76 16.06 22.32 5.70
C LEU A 76 16.18 22.98 4.33
N PHE A 77 15.16 22.90 3.47
CA PHE A 77 15.17 23.53 2.14
C PHE A 77 15.32 25.05 2.20
N ARG A 78 14.72 25.70 3.21
CA ARG A 78 14.90 27.14 3.45
C ARG A 78 16.34 27.52 3.79
N HIS A 79 17.14 26.55 4.23
CA HIS A 79 18.56 26.71 4.54
C HIS A 79 19.49 26.13 3.46
N GLY A 80 18.97 25.87 2.25
CA GLY A 80 19.77 25.48 1.09
C GLY A 80 20.04 23.97 0.96
N PHE A 81 19.40 23.14 1.77
CA PHE A 81 19.45 21.68 1.58
C PHE A 81 18.69 21.29 0.31
N LEU A 82 19.18 20.24 -0.35
CA LEU A 82 18.56 19.66 -1.54
C LEU A 82 17.71 18.46 -1.16
N GLU A 83 16.69 18.17 -1.96
CA GLU A 83 15.84 17.00 -1.78
C GLU A 83 16.53 15.77 -2.36
N HIS A 84 16.67 14.73 -1.54
CA HIS A 84 17.30 13.48 -1.95
C HIS A 84 16.36 12.61 -2.78
N ASN A 85 15.06 12.62 -2.46
CA ASN A 85 14.07 11.80 -3.10
C ASN A 85 13.73 12.36 -4.49
N PRO A 86 14.12 11.66 -5.59
CA PRO A 86 13.91 12.16 -6.95
C PRO A 86 12.44 12.47 -7.24
N ARG A 87 11.50 11.78 -6.58
CA ARG A 87 10.07 11.98 -6.74
C ARG A 87 9.60 13.36 -6.24
N PHE A 88 10.34 13.99 -5.35
CA PHE A 88 10.03 15.32 -4.80
C PHE A 88 10.95 16.41 -5.33
N THR A 89 11.70 16.13 -6.41
CA THR A 89 12.52 17.14 -7.10
C THR A 89 11.86 17.63 -8.38
N ILE A 90 12.29 18.80 -8.85
CA ILE A 90 11.83 19.39 -10.11
C ILE A 90 12.35 18.58 -11.32
N SER A 91 13.63 18.17 -11.29
CA SER A 91 14.24 17.43 -12.40
C SER A 91 13.88 15.94 -12.43
N GLY A 92 13.41 15.37 -11.31
CA GLY A 92 13.26 13.93 -11.16
C GLY A 92 14.56 13.20 -10.84
N LEU A 93 15.64 13.92 -10.53
CA LEU A 93 16.94 13.36 -10.12
C LEU A 93 17.15 13.51 -8.61
N PRO A 94 17.91 12.62 -7.96
CA PRO A 94 18.21 12.76 -6.54
C PRO A 94 19.16 13.93 -6.26
N ASN A 95 19.04 14.52 -5.07
CA ASN A 95 19.85 15.66 -4.58
C ASN A 95 19.70 16.91 -5.46
N ASP A 96 18.46 17.29 -5.75
CA ASP A 96 18.16 18.47 -6.57
C ASP A 96 17.12 19.38 -5.89
N ALA A 97 16.80 20.50 -6.54
CA ALA A 97 15.81 21.45 -6.08
C ALA A 97 14.46 20.77 -5.80
N PRO A 98 13.89 20.94 -4.59
CA PRO A 98 12.60 20.37 -4.25
C PRO A 98 11.49 21.00 -5.08
N VAL A 99 10.42 20.24 -5.31
CA VAL A 99 9.17 20.79 -5.81
C VAL A 99 8.54 21.73 -4.79
N SER A 100 7.56 22.52 -5.22
CA SER A 100 6.80 23.37 -4.31
C SER A 100 6.07 22.54 -3.23
N TYR A 101 5.82 23.15 -2.08
CA TYR A 101 5.13 22.48 -0.96
C TYR A 101 3.77 21.88 -1.36
N SER A 102 2.98 22.63 -2.13
CA SER A 102 1.67 22.19 -2.61
C SER A 102 1.75 21.05 -3.61
N GLU A 103 2.76 21.05 -4.48
CA GLU A 103 3.01 19.96 -5.42
C GLU A 103 3.46 18.70 -4.70
N GLY A 104 4.33 18.82 -3.69
CA GLY A 104 4.69 17.70 -2.82
C GLY A 104 3.45 17.07 -2.17
N ASN A 105 2.57 17.88 -1.56
CA ASN A 105 1.33 17.38 -0.95
C ASN A 105 0.39 16.68 -1.94
N ARG A 106 0.30 17.16 -3.19
CA ARG A 106 -0.47 16.49 -4.25
C ARG A 106 0.10 15.12 -4.58
N ARG A 107 1.43 15.01 -4.70
CA ARG A 107 2.12 13.73 -4.97
C ARG A 107 1.91 12.74 -3.83
N ILE A 108 2.02 13.19 -2.57
CA ILE A 108 1.78 12.36 -1.38
C ILE A 108 0.34 11.83 -1.35
N LEU A 109 -0.64 12.69 -1.61
CA LEU A 109 -2.04 12.26 -1.68
C LEU A 109 -2.27 11.26 -2.82
N SER A 110 -1.71 11.52 -3.99
CA SER A 110 -1.81 10.60 -5.13
C SER A 110 -1.23 9.22 -4.78
N ASP A 111 -0.09 9.16 -4.10
CA ASP A 111 0.52 7.89 -3.67
C ASP A 111 -0.34 7.15 -2.65
N ALA A 112 -0.91 7.88 -1.69
CA ALA A 112 -1.83 7.30 -0.72
C ALA A 112 -3.07 6.68 -1.41
N ILE A 113 -3.65 7.38 -2.40
CA ILE A 113 -4.79 6.88 -3.18
C ILE A 113 -4.40 5.64 -4.00
N THR A 114 -3.24 5.65 -4.65
CA THR A 114 -2.73 4.49 -5.39
C THR A 114 -2.54 3.28 -4.47
N ASN A 115 -1.93 3.48 -3.29
CA ASN A 115 -1.70 2.43 -2.31
C ASN A 115 -3.02 1.89 -1.72
N PHE A 116 -4.01 2.76 -1.51
CA PHE A 116 -5.36 2.35 -1.12
C PHE A 116 -5.99 1.48 -2.19
N GLY A 117 -5.93 1.89 -3.47
CA GLY A 117 -6.47 1.12 -4.59
C GLY A 117 -5.85 -0.28 -4.70
N LEU A 118 -4.53 -0.39 -4.52
CA LEU A 118 -3.83 -1.68 -4.51
C LEU A 118 -4.27 -2.57 -3.33
N SER A 119 -4.37 -2.00 -2.14
CA SER A 119 -4.80 -2.72 -0.93
C SER A 119 -6.26 -3.16 -1.04
N PHE A 120 -7.13 -2.30 -1.58
CA PHE A 120 -8.52 -2.62 -1.88
C PHE A 120 -8.62 -3.78 -2.86
N ALA A 121 -7.91 -3.72 -3.99
CA ALA A 121 -7.92 -4.79 -4.98
C ALA A 121 -7.46 -6.13 -4.38
N SER A 122 -6.36 -6.12 -3.62
CA SER A 122 -5.84 -7.31 -2.94
C SER A 122 -6.87 -7.92 -1.99
N ASN A 123 -7.43 -7.10 -1.08
CA ASN A 123 -8.37 -7.58 -0.08
C ASN A 123 -9.70 -8.02 -0.69
N PHE A 124 -10.17 -7.32 -1.74
CA PHE A 124 -11.37 -7.71 -2.49
C PHE A 124 -11.19 -9.08 -3.14
N THR A 125 -10.06 -9.31 -3.81
CA THR A 125 -9.73 -10.62 -4.38
C THR A 125 -9.65 -11.70 -3.31
N SER A 126 -8.96 -11.45 -2.19
CA SER A 126 -8.89 -12.42 -1.09
C SER A 126 -10.28 -12.75 -0.53
N ARG A 127 -11.21 -11.77 -0.45
CA ARG A 127 -12.60 -12.00 0.00
C ARG A 127 -13.39 -12.89 -0.97
N ILE A 128 -13.21 -12.70 -2.28
CA ILE A 128 -13.83 -13.54 -3.31
C ILE A 128 -13.33 -14.98 -3.18
N VAL A 129 -12.01 -15.17 -3.06
CA VAL A 129 -11.39 -16.49 -2.90
C VAL A 129 -11.83 -17.15 -1.59
N GLU A 130 -11.86 -16.41 -0.48
CA GLU A 130 -12.33 -16.89 0.82
C GLU A 130 -13.77 -17.42 0.74
N ARG A 131 -14.66 -16.70 0.03
CA ARG A 131 -16.05 -17.14 -0.17
C ARG A 131 -16.15 -18.41 -0.99
N ALA A 132 -15.44 -18.49 -2.12
CA ALA A 132 -15.43 -19.70 -2.94
C ALA A 132 -14.90 -20.92 -2.18
N LEU A 133 -13.84 -20.74 -1.39
CA LEU A 133 -13.32 -21.81 -0.52
C LEU A 133 -14.32 -22.21 0.57
N MET A 134 -15.07 -21.26 1.13
CA MET A 134 -16.12 -21.56 2.11
C MET A 134 -17.33 -22.30 1.50
N GLU A 135 -17.67 -22.02 0.25
CA GLU A 135 -18.74 -22.69 -0.49
C GLU A 135 -18.31 -24.12 -0.87
N ARG A 136 -17.08 -24.29 -1.35
CA ARG A 136 -16.50 -25.59 -1.71
C ARG A 136 -16.22 -26.49 -0.50
N TYR A 137 -15.78 -25.93 0.63
CA TYR A 137 -15.41 -26.66 1.84
C TYR A 137 -16.24 -26.19 3.06
N PRO A 138 -17.55 -26.50 3.11
CA PRO A 138 -18.45 -25.98 4.14
C PRO A 138 -18.10 -26.43 5.57
N GLN A 139 -17.39 -27.57 5.71
CA GLN A 139 -16.93 -28.09 7.00
C GLN A 139 -15.77 -27.28 7.59
N HIS A 140 -15.01 -26.55 6.75
CA HIS A 140 -13.79 -25.84 7.15
C HIS A 140 -13.92 -24.31 7.13
N ARG A 141 -15.15 -23.77 7.13
CA ARG A 141 -15.39 -22.31 7.02
C ARG A 141 -14.63 -21.48 8.04
N LYS A 142 -14.52 -21.97 9.29
CA LYS A 142 -13.77 -21.27 10.35
C LYS A 142 -12.29 -21.16 10.00
N LEU A 143 -11.68 -22.25 9.55
CA LEU A 143 -10.26 -22.29 9.16
C LEU A 143 -9.99 -21.33 8.00
N VAL A 144 -10.82 -21.39 6.95
CA VAL A 144 -10.71 -20.51 5.78
C VAL A 144 -10.79 -19.04 6.19
N LYS A 145 -11.75 -18.67 7.04
CA LYS A 145 -11.84 -17.31 7.59
C LYS A 145 -10.56 -16.94 8.34
N THR A 146 -10.11 -17.76 9.28
CA THR A 146 -8.92 -17.48 10.10
C THR A 146 -7.68 -17.26 9.23
N LEU A 147 -7.46 -18.11 8.23
CA LEU A 147 -6.34 -17.95 7.28
C LEU A 147 -6.46 -16.63 6.50
N GLY A 148 -7.65 -16.28 6.01
CA GLY A 148 -7.87 -15.00 5.34
C GLY A 148 -7.61 -13.79 6.23
N TRP A 149 -7.94 -13.86 7.52
CA TRP A 149 -7.58 -12.80 8.48
C TRP A 149 -6.06 -12.69 8.69
N VAL A 150 -5.37 -13.82 8.87
CA VAL A 150 -3.91 -13.85 9.03
C VAL A 150 -3.21 -13.29 7.80
N GLU A 151 -3.64 -13.68 6.60
CA GLU A 151 -3.12 -13.18 5.32
C GLU A 151 -3.27 -11.66 5.24
N ARG A 152 -4.49 -11.12 5.40
CA ARG A 152 -4.77 -9.69 5.27
C ARG A 152 -4.00 -8.85 6.29
N ILE A 153 -3.92 -9.30 7.55
CA ILE A 153 -3.14 -8.61 8.59
C ILE A 153 -1.65 -8.65 8.26
N GLY A 154 -1.13 -9.83 7.87
CA GLY A 154 0.28 -9.99 7.55
C GLY A 154 0.72 -9.15 6.36
N VAL A 155 -0.05 -9.19 5.27
CA VAL A 155 0.19 -8.38 4.07
C VAL A 155 0.04 -6.89 4.39
N GLY A 156 -1.04 -6.50 5.08
CA GLY A 156 -1.27 -5.12 5.49
C GLY A 156 -0.12 -4.57 6.32
N ALA A 157 0.30 -5.27 7.37
CA ALA A 157 1.41 -4.88 8.23
C ALA A 157 2.74 -4.78 7.47
N TYR A 158 3.03 -5.76 6.61
CA TYR A 158 4.22 -5.74 5.77
C TYR A 158 4.24 -4.54 4.83
N MET A 159 3.13 -4.27 4.14
CA MET A 159 3.00 -3.13 3.23
C MET A 159 3.08 -1.80 3.97
N SER A 160 2.41 -1.67 5.12
CA SER A 160 2.53 -0.48 5.98
C SER A 160 3.98 -0.22 6.34
N TYR A 161 4.73 -1.23 6.78
CA TYR A 161 6.13 -1.07 7.14
C TYR A 161 6.99 -0.68 5.92
N LEU A 162 6.84 -1.41 4.81
CA LEU A 162 7.61 -1.19 3.59
C LEU A 162 7.44 0.24 3.05
N LEU A 163 6.21 0.75 3.09
CA LEU A 163 5.88 2.07 2.56
C LEU A 163 6.26 3.21 3.51
N SER A 164 6.09 3.03 4.83
CA SER A 164 6.21 4.14 5.80
C SER A 164 7.58 4.23 6.51
N SER A 165 8.29 3.12 6.69
CA SER A 165 9.45 3.05 7.59
C SER A 165 10.56 4.04 7.23
N GLU A 166 10.87 4.15 5.95
CA GLU A 166 11.93 5.04 5.45
C GLU A 166 11.56 6.52 5.66
N HIS A 167 10.31 6.89 5.41
CA HIS A 167 9.83 8.26 5.62
C HIS A 167 9.85 8.66 7.10
N TYR A 168 9.43 7.77 8.01
CA TYR A 168 9.55 8.05 9.46
C TYR A 168 11.02 8.21 9.90
N ARG A 169 11.91 7.39 9.36
CA ARG A 169 13.35 7.48 9.64
C ARG A 169 13.90 8.81 9.13
N GLN A 170 13.58 9.19 7.91
CA GLN A 170 14.02 10.44 7.30
C GLN A 170 13.48 11.66 8.04
N ALA A 171 12.19 11.66 8.40
CA ALA A 171 11.60 12.73 9.20
C ALA A 171 12.32 12.93 10.55
N SER A 172 12.71 11.83 11.19
CA SER A 172 13.45 11.84 12.46
C SER A 172 14.86 12.43 12.28
N ILE A 173 15.56 12.03 11.20
CA ILE A 173 16.87 12.57 10.84
C ILE A 173 16.78 14.06 10.54
N ASN A 174 15.81 14.49 9.73
CA ASN A 174 15.64 15.90 9.38
C ASN A 174 15.41 16.77 10.62
N THR A 175 14.57 16.29 11.55
CA THR A 175 14.30 16.96 12.82
C THR A 175 15.57 17.09 13.66
N GLU A 176 16.36 16.02 13.76
CA GLU A 176 17.62 16.02 14.52
C GLU A 176 18.67 16.94 13.89
N VAL A 177 18.81 16.92 12.56
CA VAL A 177 19.71 17.81 11.82
C VAL A 177 19.31 19.27 12.01
N ALA A 178 18.03 19.60 11.85
CA ALA A 178 17.52 20.95 12.08
C ALA A 178 17.81 21.42 13.50
N ARG A 179 17.60 20.55 14.50
CA ARG A 179 17.89 20.82 15.91
C ARG A 179 19.38 21.10 16.15
N GLN A 180 20.27 20.27 15.59
CA GLN A 180 21.73 20.44 15.72
C GLN A 180 22.24 21.74 15.08
N MET A 181 21.60 22.16 13.99
CA MET A 181 21.93 23.41 13.29
C MET A 181 21.26 24.65 13.90
N GLY A 182 20.42 24.46 14.93
CA GLY A 182 19.72 25.55 15.62
C GLY A 182 18.56 26.14 14.83
N TYR A 183 18.06 25.45 13.80
CA TYR A 183 16.89 25.86 13.04
C TYR A 183 15.63 25.66 13.88
N ARG A 184 14.70 26.62 13.81
CA ARG A 184 13.44 26.63 14.56
C ARG A 184 12.28 26.92 13.62
#